data_AF-A0A0G0A6H1-F1
#
_entry.id   AF-A0A0G0A6H1-F1
#
_cell.length_a   1.000
_cell.length_b   1.000
_cell.length_c   1.000
_cell.angle_alpha   90.00
_cell.angle_beta   90.00
_cell.angle_gamma   90.00
#
_symmetry.space_group_name_H-M   'P 1'
#
loop_
_entity.id
_entity.type
_entity.pdbx_description
1 polymer ?
#
loop_
_entity_poly.entity_id
_entity_poly.type
_entity_poly.pdbx_seq_one_letter_code
_entity_poly.pdbx_strand_id
1 'polypeptide(L)'
;MDSQICRVYNVEVYPASGSRHFAIYIVIDNNTGQLLHVRCAVGKPGMMFERQYYIGHGPEALSTFVSKYPLGSVRLEDLDMLADICGAMGAPAAQYVNNICQCATWVDQAQMAAKRAGIIF
;
A
#
# COMPACT_ATOMS: atom_id res chain seq x y z
N MET A 1 -27.00 -9.34 2.57
CA MET A 1 -26.35 -8.06 2.20
C MET A 1 -25.20 -8.46 1.30
N ASP A 2 -25.18 -7.98 0.06
CA ASP A 2 -24.05 -8.23 -0.81
C ASP A 2 -22.83 -7.51 -0.23
N SER A 3 -21.73 -8.24 -0.03
CA SER A 3 -20.51 -7.66 0.55
C SER A 3 -19.97 -6.61 -0.42
N GLN A 4 -19.78 -5.38 0.06
CA GLN A 4 -19.25 -4.29 -0.75
C GLN A 4 -17.82 -4.65 -1.20
N ILE A 5 -17.56 -4.52 -2.50
CA ILE A 5 -16.26 -4.86 -3.09
C ILE A 5 -15.42 -3.59 -3.25
N CYS A 6 -14.23 -3.59 -2.65
CA CYS A 6 -13.24 -2.55 -2.75
C CYS A 6 -12.19 -2.90 -3.81
N ARG A 7 -11.71 -1.90 -4.56
CA ARG A 7 -10.67 -2.10 -5.58
C ARG A 7 -9.29 -1.87 -4.99
N VAL A 8 -8.35 -2.76 -5.27
CA VAL A 8 -6.98 -2.71 -4.75
C VAL A 8 -6.02 -2.35 -5.88
N TYR A 9 -5.11 -1.42 -5.60
CA TYR A 9 -4.12 -0.91 -6.54
C TYR A 9 -2.73 -0.90 -5.92
N ASN A 10 -1.71 -1.12 -6.74
CA ASN A 10 -0.32 -0.72 -6.45
C ASN A 10 -0.16 0.70 -6.96
N VAL A 11 0.21 1.64 -6.10
CA VAL A 11 0.40 3.05 -6.46
C VAL A 11 1.88 3.40 -6.45
N GLU A 12 2.31 4.17 -7.44
CA GLU A 12 3.66 4.67 -7.58
C GLU A 12 3.67 6.19 -7.34
N VAL A 13 4.61 6.63 -6.51
CA VAL A 13 4.85 8.05 -6.24
C VAL A 13 6.34 8.38 -6.37
N TYR A 14 6.65 9.61 -6.76
CA TYR A 14 8.01 10.13 -6.93
C TYR A 14 8.26 11.30 -5.97
N PRO A 15 8.57 11.01 -4.69
CA PRO A 15 8.90 12.05 -3.73
C PRO A 15 10.18 12.80 -4.12
N ALA A 16 10.33 14.02 -3.61
CA ALA A 16 11.48 14.90 -3.90
C ALA A 16 12.85 14.27 -3.60
N SER A 17 12.90 13.19 -2.83
CA SER A 17 14.09 12.37 -2.58
C SER A 17 14.63 11.62 -3.82
N GLY A 18 13.92 11.63 -4.95
CA GLY A 18 14.41 11.13 -6.24
C GLY A 18 14.39 9.61 -6.41
N SER A 19 13.77 8.87 -5.48
CA SER A 19 13.57 7.42 -5.57
C SER A 19 12.08 7.13 -5.72
N ARG A 20 11.71 6.10 -6.50
CA ARG A 20 10.31 5.67 -6.63
C ARG A 20 9.83 5.03 -5.34
N HIS A 21 8.62 5.37 -4.93
CA HIS A 21 7.96 4.77 -3.78
C HIS A 21 6.66 4.10 -4.20
N PHE A 22 6.34 2.99 -3.53
CA PHE A 22 5.20 2.14 -3.83
C PHE A 22 4.37 1.89 -2.58
N ALA A 23 3.06 1.75 -2.77
CA ALA A 23 2.11 1.42 -1.72
C ALA A 23 0.93 0.62 -2.27
N ILE A 24 0.16 -0.01 -1.38
CA ILE A 24 -1.12 -0.63 -1.70
C ILE A 24 -2.23 0.37 -1.37
N TYR A 25 -3.02 0.76 -2.36
CA TYR A 25 -4.17 1.64 -2.19
C TYR A 25 -5.47 0.89 -2.41
N ILE A 26 -6.42 1.07 -1.50
CA ILE A 26 -7.72 0.42 -1.51
C ILE A 26 -8.78 1.50 -1.66
N VAL A 27 -9.60 1.41 -2.71
CA VAL A 27 -10.75 2.29 -2.93
C VAL A 27 -11.97 1.64 -2.30
N ILE A 28 -12.54 2.29 -1.29
CA ILE A 28 -13.69 1.80 -0.51
C ILE A 28 -14.99 2.30 -1.14
N ASP A 29 -15.09 3.61 -1.36
CA ASP A 29 -16.24 4.28 -1.97
C ASP A 29 -15.77 5.51 -2.78
N ASN A 30 -16.70 6.20 -3.44
CA ASN A 30 -16.47 7.49 -4.08
C ASN A 30 -15.97 8.50 -3.05
N ASN A 31 -14.64 8.68 -3.03
CA ASN A 31 -13.86 9.58 -2.17
C ASN A 31 -13.38 9.02 -0.83
N THR A 32 -13.44 7.70 -0.60
CA THR A 32 -12.79 7.11 0.58
C THR A 32 -11.88 5.96 0.18
N GLY A 33 -10.74 5.88 0.86
CA GLY A 33 -9.78 4.83 0.62
C GLY A 33 -8.80 4.64 1.75
N GLN A 34 -7.98 3.61 1.62
CA GLN A 34 -6.97 3.25 2.58
C GLN A 34 -5.66 3.00 1.85
N LEU A 35 -4.58 3.62 2.35
CA LEU A 35 -3.23 3.37 1.90
C LEU A 35 -2.51 2.51 2.94
N LEU A 36 -1.93 1.42 2.46
CA LEU A 36 -1.08 0.52 3.19
C LEU A 36 0.33 0.65 2.62
N HIS A 37 1.28 1.10 3.42
CA HIS A 37 2.63 1.36 2.94
C HIS A 37 3.68 1.13 4.01
N VAL A 38 4.93 1.04 3.56
CA VAL A 38 6.09 1.16 4.42
C VAL A 38 6.77 2.49 4.15
N ARG A 39 6.97 3.28 5.21
CA ARG A 39 7.64 4.58 5.16
C ARG A 39 8.91 4.60 5.99
N CYS A 40 9.73 5.62 5.83
CA CYS A 40 10.92 5.83 6.65
C CYS A 40 10.54 5.98 8.12
N ALA A 41 11.19 5.23 9.00
CA ALA A 41 10.99 5.40 10.43
C ALA A 41 11.59 6.75 10.88
N VAL A 42 10.78 7.64 11.44
CA VAL A 42 11.27 8.93 11.93
C VAL A 42 12.15 8.68 13.16
N GLY A 43 13.41 9.12 13.11
CA GLY A 43 14.35 9.00 14.23
C GLY A 43 14.90 7.59 14.47
N LYS A 44 14.71 6.63 13.56
CA LYS A 44 15.26 5.27 13.65
C LYS A 44 15.75 4.78 12.27
N PRO A 45 16.78 3.92 12.22
CA PRO A 45 17.12 3.23 10.98
C PRO A 45 15.99 2.27 10.56
N GLY A 46 15.76 2.19 9.25
CA GLY A 46 14.80 1.26 8.65
C GLY A 46 13.46 1.88 8.27
N MET A 47 12.51 1.01 7.93
CA MET A 47 11.16 1.39 7.53
C MET A 47 10.13 0.98 8.60
N MET A 48 8.94 1.55 8.53
CA MET A 48 7.80 1.20 9.37
C MET A 48 6.55 1.04 8.51
N PHE A 49 5.76 0.00 8.81
CA PHE A 49 4.43 -0.15 8.25
C PHE A 49 3.50 0.92 8.80
N GLU A 50 2.64 1.44 7.94
CA GLU A 50 1.62 2.41 8.31
C GLU A 50 0.35 2.16 7.49
N ARG A 51 -0.78 2.32 8.16
CA ARG A 51 -2.12 2.34 7.57
C ARG A 51 -2.63 3.77 7.65
N GLN A 52 -2.89 4.38 6.51
CA GLN A 52 -3.40 5.73 6.40
C GLN A 52 -4.76 5.73 5.72
N TYR A 53 -5.73 6.43 6.30
CA TYR A 53 -7.04 6.62 5.69
C TYR A 53 -7.07 7.91 4.88
N TYR A 54 -7.74 7.85 3.73
CA TYR A 54 -7.92 8.97 2.81
C TYR A 54 -9.40 9.33 2.72
N ILE A 55 -9.66 10.64 2.75
CA ILE A 55 -10.94 11.25 2.39
C ILE A 55 -10.63 12.21 1.22
N GLY A 56 -11.32 12.06 0.10
CA GLY A 56 -11.14 12.85 -1.12
C GLY A 56 -10.60 12.05 -2.30
N HIS A 57 -9.87 12.72 -3.19
CA HIS A 57 -9.46 12.19 -4.51
C HIS A 57 -8.38 11.08 -4.48
N GLY A 58 -8.05 10.52 -3.32
CA GLY A 58 -7.07 9.45 -3.19
C GLY A 58 -5.62 9.90 -3.44
N PRO A 59 -4.71 8.97 -3.75
CA PRO A 59 -3.29 9.27 -4.03
C PRO A 59 -3.08 10.18 -5.24
N GLU A 60 -4.05 10.28 -6.15
CA GLU A 60 -4.03 11.16 -7.31
C GLU A 60 -4.04 12.65 -6.94
N ALA A 61 -4.46 12.99 -5.71
CA ALA A 61 -4.36 14.35 -5.20
C ALA A 61 -2.90 14.77 -4.88
N LEU A 62 -1.98 13.82 -4.79
CA LEU A 62 -0.59 14.09 -4.43
C LEU A 62 0.16 14.64 -5.64
N SER A 63 0.91 15.73 -5.46
CA SER A 63 1.78 16.29 -6.49
C SER A 63 2.90 15.33 -6.92
N THR A 64 3.18 14.32 -6.11
CA THR A 64 4.18 13.27 -6.35
C THR A 64 3.58 12.02 -7.00
N PHE A 65 2.29 11.98 -7.30
CA PHE A 65 1.65 10.82 -7.91
C PHE A 65 2.19 10.55 -9.31
N VAL A 66 2.42 9.28 -9.64
CA VAL A 66 2.89 8.85 -10.97
C VAL A 66 1.87 7.92 -11.62
N SER A 67 1.54 6.81 -10.96
CA SER A 67 0.72 5.78 -11.58
C SER A 67 -0.02 4.94 -10.52
N LYS A 68 -1.03 4.20 -10.97
CA LYS A 68 -1.65 3.13 -10.19
C LYS A 68 -1.95 1.93 -11.10
N TYR A 69 -1.64 0.73 -10.61
CA TYR A 69 -1.84 -0.53 -11.32
C TYR A 69 -2.85 -1.39 -10.55
N PRO A 70 -3.88 -1.95 -11.21
CA PRO A 70 -4.86 -2.79 -10.53
C PRO A 70 -4.22 -4.09 -10.03
N LEU A 71 -4.46 -4.44 -8.77
CA LEU A 71 -3.97 -5.68 -8.14
C LEU A 71 -5.07 -6.75 -8.01
N GLY A 72 -6.33 -6.30 -7.87
CA GLY A 72 -7.50 -7.15 -7.69
C GLY A 72 -8.58 -6.44 -6.87
N SER A 73 -9.41 -7.22 -6.23
CA SER A 73 -10.50 -6.76 -5.37
C SER A 73 -10.43 -7.41 -3.99
N VAL A 74 -10.97 -6.73 -2.98
CA VAL A 74 -11.11 -7.22 -1.60
C VAL A 74 -12.50 -6.87 -1.09
N ARG A 75 -13.08 -7.70 -0.23
CA ARG A 75 -14.37 -7.36 0.40
C ARG A 75 -14.16 -6.33 1.50
N LEU A 76 -15.16 -5.48 1.73
CA LEU A 76 -15.11 -4.45 2.77
C LEU A 76 -14.85 -5.06 4.17
N GLU A 77 -15.44 -6.21 4.45
CA GLU A 77 -15.27 -6.94 5.72
C GLU A 77 -13.86 -7.52 5.91
N ASP A 78 -13.10 -7.70 4.81
CA ASP A 78 -11.76 -8.28 4.82
C ASP A 78 -10.64 -7.23 4.84
N LEU A 79 -10.97 -5.93 4.93
CA LEU A 79 -9.96 -4.85 4.89
C LEU A 79 -8.99 -4.88 6.07
N ASP A 80 -9.48 -5.23 7.26
CA ASP A 80 -8.62 -5.34 8.45
C ASP A 80 -7.69 -6.54 8.33
N MET A 81 -8.17 -7.68 7.82
CA MET A 81 -7.34 -8.84 7.55
C MET A 81 -6.28 -8.55 6.47
N LEU A 82 -6.61 -7.77 5.43
CA LEU A 82 -5.61 -7.30 4.47
C LEU A 82 -4.54 -6.44 5.13
N ALA A 83 -4.94 -5.52 6.03
CA ALA A 83 -4.00 -4.70 6.78
C ALA A 83 -3.11 -5.53 7.72
N ASP A 84 -3.67 -6.55 8.37
CA ASP A 84 -2.94 -7.47 9.24
C ASP A 84 -1.91 -8.30 8.46
N ILE A 85 -2.29 -8.83 7.29
CA ILE A 85 -1.35 -9.52 6.38
C ILE A 85 -0.20 -8.57 6.00
N CYS A 86 -0.52 -7.34 5.60
CA CYS A 86 0.49 -6.34 5.23
C CYS A 86 1.41 -5.99 6.41
N GLY A 87 0.86 -5.87 7.62
CA GLY A 87 1.63 -5.61 8.85
C GLY A 87 2.52 -6.78 9.27
N ALA A 88 2.02 -8.02 9.13
CA ALA A 88 2.73 -9.25 9.50
C ALA A 88 3.96 -9.53 8.62
N MET A 89 3.99 -9.03 7.38
CA MET A 89 5.17 -9.10 6.51
C MET A 89 6.39 -8.40 7.13
N GLY A 90 6.16 -7.43 8.02
CA GLY A 90 7.21 -6.59 8.58
C GLY A 90 7.72 -5.55 7.59
N ALA A 91 8.33 -4.49 8.11
CA ALA A 91 8.95 -3.48 7.27
C ALA A 91 10.39 -3.91 6.90
N PRO A 92 10.88 -3.59 5.68
CA PRO A 92 12.27 -3.86 5.33
C PRO A 92 13.25 -3.21 6.31
N ALA A 93 14.28 -3.97 6.72
CA ALA A 93 15.31 -3.48 7.64
C ALA A 93 16.15 -2.35 7.02
N ALA A 94 16.40 -2.42 5.70
CA ALA A 94 17.06 -1.37 4.94
C ALA A 94 16.02 -0.57 4.16
N GLN A 95 16.11 0.77 4.22
CA GLN A 95 15.27 1.66 3.41
C GLN A 95 15.69 1.65 1.94
N TYR A 96 17.00 1.61 1.68
CA TYR A 96 17.59 1.63 0.35
C TYR A 96 18.61 0.51 0.19
N VAL A 97 18.61 -0.12 -0.99
CA VAL A 97 19.69 -0.99 -1.47
C VAL A 97 20.09 -0.47 -2.85
N ASN A 98 21.37 -0.14 -3.04
CA ASN A 98 21.88 0.45 -4.30
C ASN A 98 21.07 1.68 -4.78
N ASN A 99 20.71 2.59 -3.86
CA ASN A 99 19.86 3.78 -4.10
C ASN A 99 18.39 3.48 -4.50
N ILE A 100 17.94 2.23 -4.41
CA ILE A 100 16.57 1.82 -4.73
C ILE A 100 15.79 1.62 -3.43
N CYS A 101 14.64 2.30 -3.30
CA CYS A 101 13.75 2.16 -2.15
C CYS A 101 13.19 0.73 -2.07
N GLN A 102 13.20 0.14 -0.88
CA GLN A 102 12.76 -1.24 -0.66
C GLN A 102 11.24 -1.43 -0.51
N CYS A 103 10.46 -0.34 -0.57
CA CYS A 103 8.99 -0.42 -0.53
C CYS A 103 8.39 -1.26 -1.68
N ALA A 104 9.02 -1.28 -2.86
CA ALA A 104 8.56 -2.09 -4.00
C ALA A 104 8.54 -3.59 -3.67
N THR A 105 9.63 -4.07 -3.06
CA THR A 105 9.76 -5.47 -2.61
C THR A 105 8.72 -5.80 -1.55
N TRP A 106 8.46 -4.87 -0.61
CA TRP A 106 7.42 -5.06 0.39
C TRP A 106 6.02 -5.15 -0.24
N VAL A 107 5.68 -4.25 -1.17
CA VAL A 107 4.39 -4.29 -1.89
C VAL A 107 4.22 -5.62 -2.62
N ASP A 108 5.26 -6.10 -3.29
CA ASP A 108 5.23 -7.38 -4.02
C ASP A 108 4.96 -8.57 -3.08
N GLN A 109 5.63 -8.61 -1.94
CA GLN A 109 5.43 -9.68 -0.96
C GLN A 109 4.03 -9.61 -0.32
N ALA A 110 3.57 -8.40 0.03
CA ALA A 110 2.26 -8.19 0.62
C ALA A 110 1.12 -8.58 -0.34
N GLN A 111 1.22 -8.21 -1.62
CA GLN A 111 0.22 -8.62 -2.62
C GLN A 111 0.18 -10.15 -2.79
N MET A 112 1.34 -10.82 -2.80
CA MET A 112 1.41 -12.27 -2.96
C MET A 112 0.82 -12.99 -1.74
N ALA A 113 1.11 -12.51 -0.54
CA ALA A 113 0.56 -13.05 0.70
C ALA A 113 -0.97 -12.91 0.72
N ALA A 114 -1.49 -11.74 0.39
CA ALA A 114 -2.93 -11.48 0.34
C ALA A 114 -3.65 -12.32 -0.72
N LYS A 115 -3.04 -12.51 -1.91
CA LYS A 115 -3.58 -13.41 -2.95
C LYS A 115 -3.58 -14.88 -2.51
N ARG A 116 -2.50 -15.35 -1.87
CA ARG A 116 -2.41 -16.72 -1.35
C ARG A 116 -3.44 -16.99 -0.24
N ALA A 117 -3.73 -15.98 0.57
CA ALA A 117 -4.77 -16.04 1.59
C ALA A 117 -6.20 -15.92 1.03
N GLY A 118 -6.37 -15.71 -0.28
CA GLY A 118 -7.68 -15.53 -0.92
C GLY A 118 -8.35 -14.20 -0.62
N ILE A 119 -7.62 -13.22 -0.09
CA ILE A 119 -8.15 -11.92 0.32
C ILE A 119 -8.22 -10.95 -0.85
N ILE A 120 -7.20 -11.00 -1.71
CA ILE A 120 -7.22 -10.32 -3.01
C ILE A 120 -7.58 -11.35 -4.08
N PHE A 121 -8.67 -11.11 -4.82
CA PHE A 121 -9.18 -11.95 -5.90
C PHE A 121 -9.42 -11.17 -7.20
#